data_AF-A0A941VJK1-F1
#
_entry.id   AF-A0A941VJK1-F1
#
_cell.length_a   1.000
_cell.length_b   1.000
_cell.length_c   1.000
_cell.angle_alpha   90.00
_cell.angle_beta   90.00
_cell.angle_gamma   90.00
#
_symmetry.space_group_name_H-M   'P 1'
#
loop_
_entity.id
_entity.type
_entity.pdbx_description
1 polymer ?
#
loop_
_entity_poly.entity_id
_entity_poly.type
_entity_poly.pdbx_seq_one_letter_code
_entity_poly.pdbx_strand_id
1 'polypeptide(L)' 'MSKARHGDSPLTPAHRSGQPALPADLVAIIEARHHDPFAILGLHADADTTLVRAYIPGARRVGIDDAGIALQRVPGS' A
#
# COMPACT_ATOMS: atom_id res chain seq x y z
N MET A 1 -31.90 30.53 10.50
CA MET A 1 -31.82 29.19 9.89
C MET A 1 -30.90 29.26 8.67
N SER A 2 -29.69 28.69 8.73
CA SER A 2 -28.97 28.25 7.53
C SER A 2 -27.94 27.20 7.95
N LYS A 3 -28.09 26.00 7.41
CA LYS A 3 -27.36 24.77 7.78
C LYS A 3 -26.01 24.80 7.07
N ALA A 4 -24.90 24.91 7.82
CA ALA A 4 -23.57 24.78 7.25
C ALA A 4 -23.32 23.32 6.82
N ARG A 5 -22.85 23.15 5.59
CA ARG A 5 -22.60 21.87 4.94
C ARG A 5 -21.52 21.10 5.70
N HIS A 6 -21.78 19.83 5.98
CA HIS A 6 -20.76 18.91 6.52
C HIS A 6 -19.66 18.75 5.46
N GLY A 7 -18.45 19.16 5.81
CA GLY A 7 -17.27 18.97 5.00
C GLY A 7 -16.90 17.50 4.98
N ASP A 8 -16.99 16.89 3.81
CA ASP A 8 -16.27 15.65 3.53
C ASP A 8 -14.81 16.05 3.28
N SER A 9 -14.02 16.07 4.35
CA SER A 9 -12.59 16.33 4.24
C SER A 9 -11.95 15.06 3.68
N PRO A 10 -11.24 15.11 2.54
CA PRO A 10 -10.55 13.93 2.04
C PRO A 10 -9.61 13.45 3.14
N LEU A 11 -9.65 12.16 3.43
CA LEU A 11 -8.73 11.50 4.35
C LEU A 11 -7.34 11.55 3.74
N THR A 12 -6.66 12.69 3.84
CA THR A 12 -5.24 12.78 3.48
C THR A 12 -4.51 11.84 4.43
N PRO A 13 -3.84 10.77 3.95
CA PRO A 13 -3.08 9.91 4.83
C PRO A 13 -2.03 10.78 5.52
N ALA A 14 -2.17 10.94 6.84
CA ALA A 14 -1.26 11.74 7.64
C ALA A 14 0.11 11.03 7.63
N HIS A 15 0.98 11.49 6.75
CA HIS A 15 2.34 11.03 6.68
C HIS A 15 3.10 11.54 7.92
N ARG A 16 3.69 10.63 8.70
CA ARG A 16 4.46 11.01 9.89
C ARG A 16 5.72 11.74 9.42
N SER A 17 5.93 12.96 9.90
CA SER A 17 7.11 13.77 9.59
C SER A 17 8.39 12.93 9.65
N GLY A 18 9.03 12.73 8.49
CA GLY A 18 10.26 11.96 8.33
C GLY A 18 10.14 10.60 7.62
N GLN A 19 8.94 10.08 7.32
CA GLN A 19 8.80 8.91 6.46
C GLN A 19 9.05 9.25 4.97
N PRO A 20 9.36 8.29 4.09
CA PRO A 20 9.30 8.53 2.64
C PRO A 20 7.83 8.65 2.21
N ALA A 21 7.53 9.48 1.22
CA ALA A 21 6.20 9.49 0.60
C ALA A 21 6.03 8.19 -0.21
N LEU A 22 4.82 7.60 -0.16
CA LEU A 22 4.52 6.41 -0.95
C LEU A 22 4.42 6.76 -2.45
N PRO A 23 4.90 5.88 -3.35
CA PRO A 23 4.60 5.96 -4.77
C PRO A 23 3.09 6.01 -5.05
N ALA A 24 2.68 6.75 -6.08
CA ALA A 24 1.26 6.95 -6.42
C ALA A 24 0.50 5.64 -6.64
N ASP A 25 1.12 4.64 -7.26
CA ASP A 25 0.49 3.34 -7.48
C ASP A 25 0.20 2.60 -6.17
N LEU A 26 1.08 2.69 -5.17
CA LEU A 26 0.84 2.11 -3.85
C LEU A 26 -0.28 2.83 -3.11
N VAL A 27 -0.36 4.16 -3.23
CA VAL A 27 -1.48 4.95 -2.70
C VAL A 27 -2.79 4.49 -3.37
N ALA A 28 -2.80 4.32 -4.70
CA ALA A 28 -3.96 3.86 -5.42
C ALA A 28 -4.38 2.42 -5.06
N ILE A 29 -3.45 1.53 -4.68
CA ILE A 29 -3.77 0.22 -4.12
C ILE A 29 -4.47 0.36 -2.76
N ILE A 30 -3.89 1.17 -1.85
CA ILE A 30 -4.43 1.38 -0.50
C ILE A 30 -5.85 1.98 -0.56
N GLU A 31 -6.08 2.90 -1.49
CA GLU A 31 -7.37 3.55 -1.69
C GLU A 31 -8.34 2.75 -2.59
N ALA A 32 -7.95 1.56 -3.04
CA ALA A 32 -8.73 0.71 -3.95
C ALA A 32 -9.13 1.42 -5.27
N ARG A 33 -8.25 2.28 -5.80
CA ARG A 33 -8.42 3.03 -7.06
C ARG A 33 -7.51 2.59 -8.19
N HIS A 34 -6.59 1.65 -7.96
CA HIS A 34 -5.69 1.18 -9.00
C HIS A 34 -6.46 0.41 -10.07
N HIS A 35 -6.29 0.81 -11.33
CA HIS A 35 -7.02 0.23 -12.46
C HIS A 35 -6.62 -1.24 -12.73
N ASP A 36 -5.37 -1.59 -12.44
CA ASP A 36 -4.85 -2.95 -12.51
C ASP A 36 -4.01 -3.28 -11.27
N PRO A 37 -4.61 -3.84 -10.20
CA PRO A 37 -3.87 -4.15 -8.98
C PRO A 37 -2.79 -5.23 -9.19
N PHE A 38 -2.90 -6.07 -10.23
CA PHE A 38 -1.95 -7.14 -10.49
C PHE A 38 -0.68 -6.67 -11.20
N ALA A 39 -0.69 -5.49 -11.81
CA ALA A 39 0.53 -4.81 -12.25
C ALA A 39 1.50 -4.52 -11.08
N ILE A 40 0.97 -4.46 -9.85
CA ILE A 40 1.72 -4.12 -8.64
C ILE A 40 1.83 -5.29 -7.66
N LEU A 41 0.72 -6.01 -7.42
CA LEU A 41 0.62 -7.10 -6.46
C LEU A 41 0.94 -8.45 -7.11
N GLY A 42 1.36 -9.42 -6.29
CA GLY A 42 1.73 -10.75 -6.74
C GLY A 42 3.24 -10.92 -6.95
N LEU A 43 3.58 -11.98 -7.68
CA LEU A 43 4.95 -12.37 -8.03
C LEU A 43 5.32 -11.74 -9.38
N HIS A 44 6.38 -10.92 -9.40
CA HIS A 44 6.89 -10.25 -10.59
C HIS A 44 8.36 -10.59 -10.79
N ALA A 45 8.73 -10.98 -12.00
CA ALA A 45 10.13 -11.18 -12.36
C ALA A 45 10.69 -9.86 -12.94
N ASP A 46 11.85 -9.43 -12.47
CA ASP A 46 12.58 -8.27 -12.99
C ASP A 46 14.04 -8.65 -13.23
N ALA A 47 14.39 -8.87 -14.51
CA ALA A 47 15.70 -9.29 -15.01
C ALA A 47 16.33 -10.44 -14.20
N ASP A 48 17.05 -10.11 -13.15
CA ASP A 48 17.81 -11.03 -12.31
C ASP A 48 17.16 -11.30 -10.94
N THR A 49 16.04 -10.64 -10.65
CA THR A 49 15.37 -10.69 -9.35
C THR A 49 13.89 -11.06 -9.49
N THR A 50 13.32 -11.56 -8.41
CA THR A 50 11.89 -11.83 -8.32
C THR A 50 11.35 -11.10 -7.11
N LEU A 51 10.27 -10.34 -7.32
CA LEU A 51 9.66 -9.51 -6.32
C LEU A 51 8.25 -10.03 -6.01
N VAL A 52 7.98 -10.28 -4.73
CA VAL A 52 6.63 -10.56 -4.24
C VAL A 52 6.10 -9.33 -3.52
N ARG A 53 4.91 -8.86 -3.93
CA ARG A 53 4.17 -7.81 -3.21
C ARG A 53 2.81 -8.32 -2.77
N ALA A 54 2.44 -7.99 -1.54
CA ALA A 54 1.14 -8.32 -0.97
C ALA A 54 0.57 -7.12 -0.23
N TYR A 55 -0.75 -6.94 -0.31
CA TYR A 55 -1.49 -5.95 0.48
C TYR A 55 -2.37 -6.68 1.49
N ILE A 56 -1.96 -6.66 2.76
CA ILE A 56 -2.63 -7.36 3.87
C ILE A 56 -2.84 -6.35 5.02
N PRO A 57 -3.94 -5.58 5.01
CA PRO A 57 -4.22 -4.58 6.03
C PRO A 57 -4.22 -5.15 7.45
N GLY A 58 -3.65 -4.41 8.40
CA GLY A 58 -3.60 -4.81 9.81
C GLY A 58 -2.59 -5.92 10.15
N ALA A 59 -1.97 -6.56 9.17
CA ALA A 59 -0.92 -7.54 9.43
C ALA A 59 0.31 -6.87 10.06
N ARG A 60 0.84 -7.46 11.14
CA ARG A 60 2.10 -7.01 11.75
C ARG A 60 3.32 -7.55 11.01
N ARG A 61 3.25 -8.81 10.54
CA ARG A 61 4.27 -9.51 9.76
C ARG A 61 3.58 -10.43 8.75
N VAL A 62 4.28 -10.68 7.64
CA VAL A 62 3.84 -11.55 6.55
C VAL A 62 5.05 -12.38 6.12
N GLY A 63 4.84 -13.65 5.80
CA GLY A 63 5.86 -14.54 5.27
C GLY A 63 5.30 -15.48 4.21
N ILE A 64 6.19 -16.10 3.45
CA ILE A 64 5.89 -17.21 2.55
C ILE A 64 6.38 -18.47 3.24
N ASP A 65 5.45 -19.25 3.79
CA ASP A 65 5.77 -20.33 4.74
C ASP A 65 6.65 -21.42 4.12
N ASP A 66 6.29 -21.95 2.94
CA ASP A 66 7.05 -23.01 2.27
C ASP A 66 8.48 -22.61 1.90
N ALA A 67 8.73 -21.32 1.74
CA ALA A 67 10.06 -20.78 1.41
C ALA A 67 10.82 -20.23 2.63
N GLY A 68 10.16 -20.11 3.79
CA GLY A 68 10.73 -19.47 4.98
C GLY A 68 11.09 -17.99 4.78
N ILE A 69 10.47 -17.30 3.82
CA ILE A 69 10.81 -15.92 3.45
C ILE A 69 9.91 -14.95 4.21
N ALA A 70 10.51 -14.02 4.96
CA ALA A 70 9.80 -12.90 5.56
C ALA A 70 9.68 -11.74 4.56
N LEU A 71 8.47 -11.19 4.39
CA LEU A 71 8.25 -10.02 3.54
C LEU A 71 8.65 -8.75 4.29
N GLN A 72 9.26 -7.82 3.57
CA GLN A 72 9.60 -6.50 4.09
C GLN A 72 8.42 -5.55 3.95
N ARG A 73 8.08 -4.85 5.04
CA ARG A 73 7.07 -3.78 4.99
C ARG A 73 7.62 -2.60 4.20
N VAL A 74 6.83 -2.07 3.28
CA VAL A 74 7.11 -0.81 2.62
C VAL A 74 6.92 0.35 3.63
N PRO A 75 7.93 1.20 3.89
CA PRO A 75 7.76 2.32 4.80
C PRO A 75 6.64 3.26 4.33
N GLY A 76 5.76 3.65 5.26
CA GLY A 76 4.64 4.55 4.97
C GLY A 76 3.35 3.87 4.50
N SER A 77 3.33 2.53 4.34
CA SER A 77 2.13 1.72 4.02
C SER A 77 1.46 1.09 5.24
#